data_AF-A0A3P7WBQ1-F1
#
_entry.id   AF-A0A3P7WBQ1-F1
#
_cell.length_a   1.000
_cell.length_b   1.000
_cell.length_c   1.000
_cell.angle_alpha   90.00
_cell.angle_beta   90.00
_cell.angle_gamma   90.00
#
_symmetry.space_group_name_H-M   'P 1'
#
loop_
_entity.id
_entity.type
_entity.pdbx_description
1 polymer ?
#
loop_
_entity_poly.entity_id
_entity_poly.type
_entity_poly.pdbx_seq_one_letter_code
_entity_poly.pdbx_strand_id
1 'polypeptide(L)'
;MLFEETIVKSINPSKDIGRSANQIMVNPTDVNQVLIAFDNHIIVHYNLLSNEVLHHWIVQQAVTSLAWHVDGEYFICSHSDGSLGTWKIQCMEPMEPSVIPFGPFPCTSINKVQWICASSHSLPIKLFTGGMPRASYGDRYTLTAVRGGKMVVFDFGSAIVDFIVVPSLQNHKRKT
;
A
#
# COMPACT_ATOMS: atom_id res chain seq x y z
N MET A 1 1.77 -11.23 23.91
CA MET A 1 1.09 -10.49 22.82
C MET A 1 2.12 -10.08 21.79
N LEU A 2 1.95 -10.48 20.51
CA LEU A 2 2.87 -10.26 19.38
C LEU A 2 3.58 -8.89 19.38
N PHE A 3 2.81 -7.82 19.60
CA PHE A 3 3.33 -6.45 19.61
C PHE A 3 4.32 -6.18 20.76
N GLU A 4 3.94 -6.49 22.01
CA GLU A 4 4.81 -6.25 23.18
C GLU A 4 6.01 -7.21 23.24
N GLU A 5 5.80 -8.47 22.86
CA GLU A 5 6.81 -9.52 23.03
C GLU A 5 7.93 -9.45 22.00
N THR A 6 7.62 -8.96 20.79
CA THR A 6 8.55 -8.99 19.66
C THR A 6 8.73 -7.60 19.05
N ILE A 7 7.64 -6.90 18.72
CA ILE A 7 7.72 -5.65 17.95
C ILE A 7 8.31 -4.50 18.77
N VAL A 8 7.84 -4.28 20.00
CA VAL A 8 8.38 -3.22 20.88
C VAL A 8 9.86 -3.44 21.20
N LYS A 9 10.32 -4.69 21.28
CA LYS A 9 11.75 -4.99 21.50
C LYS A 9 12.61 -4.66 20.28
N SER A 10 12.04 -4.78 19.08
CA SER A 10 12.73 -4.51 17.82
C SER A 10 12.70 -3.03 17.40
N ILE A 11 11.84 -2.22 18.03
CA ILE A 11 11.65 -0.80 17.72
C ILE A 11 12.14 0.07 18.89
N ASN A 12 12.74 1.22 18.58
CA ASN A 12 13.28 2.10 19.62
C ASN A 12 12.12 2.63 20.52
N PRO A 13 12.13 2.38 21.84
CA PRO A 13 10.98 2.58 22.73
C PRO A 13 10.66 4.06 23.06
N SER A 14 11.32 5.03 22.41
CA SER A 14 11.22 6.46 22.75
C SER A 14 9.95 7.16 22.25
N LYS A 15 9.08 6.48 21.51
CA LYS A 15 7.77 6.98 21.10
C LYS A 15 6.68 6.13 21.73
N ASP A 16 5.62 6.77 22.20
CA ASP A 16 4.42 6.11 22.69
C ASP A 16 3.70 5.51 21.49
N ILE A 17 4.02 4.26 21.15
CA ILE A 17 3.53 3.60 19.94
C ILE A 17 2.18 2.95 20.26
N GLY A 18 1.14 3.35 19.53
CA GLY A 18 -0.17 2.73 19.61
C GLY A 18 -0.12 1.23 19.27
N ARG A 19 -0.95 0.44 19.97
CA ARG A 19 -0.95 -1.03 19.87
C ARG A 19 -1.89 -1.57 18.77
N SER A 20 -2.64 -0.69 18.11
CA SER A 20 -3.67 -1.08 17.16
C SER A 20 -3.04 -1.56 15.86
N ALA A 21 -3.31 -2.81 15.47
CA ALA A 21 -3.05 -3.28 14.12
C ALA A 21 -4.19 -2.78 13.21
N ASN A 22 -3.87 -1.87 12.29
CA ASN A 22 -4.84 -1.25 11.39
C ASN A 22 -5.04 -2.07 10.12
N GLN A 23 -4.00 -2.77 9.65
CA GLN A 23 -4.05 -3.57 8.44
C GLN A 23 -3.07 -4.73 8.52
N ILE A 24 -3.45 -5.88 7.98
CA ILE A 24 -2.61 -7.08 7.85
C ILE A 24 -2.72 -7.58 6.40
N MET A 25 -1.60 -7.85 5.76
CA MET A 25 -1.52 -8.31 4.37
C MET A 25 -0.55 -9.48 4.27
N VAL A 26 -1.04 -10.65 3.83
CA VAL A 26 -0.20 -11.83 3.59
C VAL A 26 0.66 -11.63 2.35
N ASN A 27 1.93 -12.02 2.42
CA ASN A 27 2.84 -11.97 1.29
C ASN A 27 2.32 -12.92 0.18
N PRO A 28 2.19 -12.45 -1.07
CA PRO A 28 1.63 -13.25 -2.16
C PRO A 28 2.50 -14.45 -2.57
N THR A 29 3.79 -14.47 -2.23
CA THR A 29 4.73 -15.55 -2.60
C THR A 29 5.17 -16.41 -1.42
N ASP A 30 4.96 -15.97 -0.18
CA ASP A 30 5.19 -16.77 1.04
C ASP A 30 4.09 -16.54 2.09
N VAL A 31 3.22 -17.53 2.26
CA VAL A 31 2.08 -17.47 3.19
C VAL A 31 2.48 -17.34 4.67
N ASN A 32 3.74 -17.63 5.02
CA ASN A 32 4.24 -17.46 6.38
C ASN A 32 4.72 -16.04 6.67
N GLN A 33 4.75 -15.15 5.67
CA GLN A 33 5.19 -13.78 5.82
C GLN A 33 4.02 -12.80 5.67
N VAL A 34 3.97 -11.79 6.53
CA VAL A 34 2.90 -10.78 6.53
C VAL A 34 3.45 -9.37 6.70
N LEU A 35 2.80 -8.39 6.08
CA LEU A 35 2.93 -6.99 6.45
C LEU A 35 1.82 -6.62 7.43
N ILE A 36 2.19 -5.88 8.47
CA ILE A 36 1.25 -5.36 9.47
C ILE A 36 1.49 -3.85 9.64
N ALA A 37 0.45 -3.04 9.51
CA ALA A 37 0.48 -1.63 9.87
C ALA A 37 0.00 -1.45 11.31
N PHE A 38 0.84 -0.87 12.17
CA PHE A 38 0.53 -0.50 13.55
C PHE A 38 0.47 1.01 13.71
N ASP A 39 -0.53 1.47 14.45
CA ASP A 39 -0.75 2.88 14.81
C ASP A 39 -0.70 3.84 13.60
N ASN A 40 -1.04 3.32 12.42
CA ASN A 40 -0.87 3.99 11.13
C ASN A 40 0.55 4.52 10.82
N HIS A 41 1.59 4.26 11.61
CA HIS A 41 2.92 4.86 11.38
C HIS A 41 4.05 3.85 11.31
N ILE A 42 3.79 2.61 11.72
CA ILE A 42 4.79 1.55 11.73
C ILE A 42 4.31 0.43 10.83
N ILE A 43 5.15 0.07 9.87
CA ILE A 43 4.92 -1.07 8.99
C ILE A 43 5.92 -2.15 9.43
N VAL A 44 5.42 -3.35 9.71
CA VAL A 44 6.22 -4.49 10.18
C VAL A 44 6.10 -5.62 9.18
N HIS A 45 7.23 -6.14 8.72
CA HIS A 45 7.32 -7.40 7.99
C HIS A 45 7.64 -8.52 8.99
N TYR A 46 6.73 -9.48 9.11
CA TYR A 46 6.74 -10.48 10.17
C TYR A 46 6.68 -11.90 9.60
N ASN A 47 7.44 -12.83 10.19
CA ASN A 47 7.41 -14.25 9.88
C ASN A 47 6.60 -14.99 10.94
N LEU A 48 5.48 -15.58 10.52
CA LEU A 48 4.55 -16.35 11.35
C LEU A 48 5.12 -17.70 11.80
N LEU A 49 6.05 -18.28 11.04
CA LEU A 49 6.62 -19.59 11.35
C LEU A 49 7.73 -19.48 12.40
N SER A 50 8.68 -18.54 12.21
CA SER A 50 9.74 -18.29 13.19
C SER A 50 9.32 -17.39 14.34
N ASN A 51 8.16 -16.74 14.23
CA ASN A 51 7.63 -15.73 15.15
C ASN A 51 8.51 -14.47 15.30
N GLU A 52 9.17 -14.06 14.22
CA GLU A 52 10.17 -12.97 14.24
C GLU A 52 9.77 -11.77 13.39
N VAL A 53 10.17 -10.58 13.84
CA VAL A 53 10.16 -9.37 13.03
C VAL A 53 11.35 -9.43 12.06
N LEU A 54 11.06 -9.54 10.77
CA LEU A 54 12.08 -9.54 9.72
C LEU A 54 12.58 -8.12 9.46
N HIS A 55 11.66 -7.18 9.28
CA HIS A 55 11.96 -5.77 9.00
C HIS A 55 10.87 -4.86 9.58
N HIS A 56 11.19 -3.59 9.80
CA HIS A 56 10.20 -2.57 10.15
C HIS A 56 10.55 -1.22 9.52
N TRP A 57 9.51 -0.42 9.27
CA TRP A 57 9.62 0.93 8.73
C TRP A 57 8.76 1.88 9.54
N ILE A 58 9.30 3.06 9.86
CA ILE A 58 8.56 4.14 10.48
C ILE A 58 8.32 5.21 9.42
N VAL A 59 7.05 5.46 9.11
CA VAL A 59 6.65 6.46 8.12
C VAL A 59 6.15 7.73 8.80
N GLN A 60 6.48 8.87 8.21
CA GLN A 60 6.12 10.18 8.77
C GLN A 60 4.62 10.47 8.67
N GLN A 61 4.01 10.09 7.54
CA GLN A 61 2.61 10.34 7.26
C GLN A 61 1.78 9.09 7.59
N ALA A 62 0.57 9.28 8.12
CA ALA A 62 -0.27 8.17 8.53
C ALA A 62 -0.63 7.27 7.34
N VAL A 63 -0.31 5.98 7.46
CA VAL A 63 -0.66 4.88 6.56
C VAL A 63 -2.16 4.75 6.50
N THR A 64 -2.69 4.67 5.29
CA THR A 64 -4.11 4.46 5.01
C THR A 64 -4.38 3.13 4.32
N SER A 65 -3.43 2.65 3.51
CA SER A 65 -3.51 1.34 2.85
C SER A 65 -2.13 0.84 2.45
N LEU A 66 -1.94 -0.46 2.56
CA LEU A 66 -0.81 -1.23 2.06
C LEU A 66 -1.25 -2.15 0.92
N ALA A 67 -0.36 -2.39 -0.04
CA ALA A 67 -0.51 -3.47 -1.01
C ALA A 67 0.85 -4.07 -1.38
N TRP A 68 0.88 -5.40 -1.48
CA TRP A 68 2.02 -6.13 -2.00
C TRP A 68 2.13 -5.98 -3.51
N HIS A 69 3.36 -5.96 -4.01
CA HIS A 69 3.62 -6.33 -5.38
C HIS A 69 3.55 -7.86 -5.53
N VAL A 70 3.21 -8.35 -6.72
CA VAL A 70 2.91 -9.78 -6.96
C VAL A 70 4.11 -10.70 -6.74
N ASP A 71 5.34 -10.19 -6.81
CA ASP A 71 6.55 -10.97 -6.53
C ASP A 71 6.85 -11.13 -5.03
N GLY A 72 6.16 -10.40 -4.15
CA GLY A 72 6.40 -10.43 -2.70
C GLY A 72 7.69 -9.72 -2.25
N GLU A 73 8.40 -9.04 -3.14
CA GLU A 73 9.67 -8.36 -2.84
C GLU A 73 9.49 -6.85 -2.62
N TYR A 74 8.33 -6.32 -2.98
CA TYR A 74 8.00 -4.91 -2.88
C TYR A 74 6.61 -4.70 -2.28
N PHE A 75 6.43 -3.55 -1.64
CA PHE A 75 5.11 -3.07 -1.26
C PHE A 75 4.95 -1.58 -1.55
N ILE A 76 3.70 -1.17 -1.73
CA ILE A 76 3.29 0.23 -1.83
C ILE A 76 2.48 0.60 -0.60
N CYS A 77 2.71 1.81 -0.10
CA CYS A 77 1.93 2.42 0.97
C CYS A 77 1.29 3.71 0.45
N SER A 78 0.03 3.93 0.81
CA SER A 78 -0.63 5.22 0.67
C SER A 78 -0.78 5.92 2.03
N HIS A 79 -0.89 7.24 1.97
CA HIS A 79 -0.91 8.08 3.17
C HIS A 79 -2.05 9.10 3.19
N SER A 80 -2.34 9.61 4.39
CA SER A 80 -3.40 10.59 4.68
C SER A 80 -3.19 11.96 4.03
N ASP A 81 -1.97 12.29 3.63
CA ASP A 81 -1.60 13.55 2.96
C ASP A 81 -1.73 13.49 1.42
N GLY A 82 -2.14 12.33 0.89
CA GLY A 82 -2.25 12.09 -0.54
C GLY A 82 -0.96 11.61 -1.21
N SER A 83 0.04 11.21 -0.42
CA SER A 83 1.28 10.65 -0.94
C SER A 83 1.26 9.12 -1.08
N LEU A 84 2.16 8.62 -1.93
CA LEU A 84 2.44 7.20 -2.18
C LEU A 84 3.94 6.94 -2.01
N GLY A 85 4.30 5.94 -1.22
CA GLY A 85 5.66 5.44 -1.10
C GLY A 85 5.80 4.01 -1.62
N THR A 86 6.98 3.63 -2.07
CA THR A 86 7.29 2.27 -2.54
C THR A 86 8.57 1.77 -1.86
N TRP A 87 8.53 0.57 -1.30
CA TRP A 87 9.65 -0.05 -0.60
C TRP A 87 9.97 -1.39 -1.22
N LYS A 88 11.26 -1.70 -1.25
CA LYS A 88 11.76 -3.06 -1.39
C LYS A 88 11.93 -3.64 0.01
N ILE A 89 11.48 -4.87 0.24
CA ILE A 89 11.47 -5.49 1.58
C ILE A 89 12.86 -5.52 2.25
N GLN A 90 13.91 -5.70 1.46
CA GLN A 90 15.28 -5.77 1.96
C GLN A 90 15.94 -4.39 2.19
N CYS A 91 15.21 -3.29 1.96
CA CYS A 91 15.73 -1.93 2.06
C CYS A 91 15.02 -1.16 3.19
N MET A 92 15.80 -0.48 4.04
CA MET A 92 15.23 0.37 5.11
C MET A 92 14.66 1.68 4.59
N GLU A 93 15.24 2.21 3.51
CA GLU A 93 14.76 3.41 2.84
C GLU A 93 13.82 3.05 1.69
N PRO A 94 12.81 3.91 1.40
CA PRO A 94 11.95 3.70 0.24
C PRO A 94 12.77 3.78 -1.04
N MET A 95 12.40 3.00 -2.06
CA MET A 95 13.11 3.00 -3.35
C MET A 95 12.99 4.35 -4.07
N GLU A 96 11.87 5.03 -3.87
CA GLU A 96 11.61 6.36 -4.37
C GLU A 96 11.08 7.23 -3.22
N PRO A 97 11.43 8.52 -3.17
CA PRO A 97 10.80 9.45 -2.23
C PRO A 97 9.28 9.38 -2.35
N SER A 98 8.56 9.51 -1.23
CA SER A 98 7.10 9.53 -1.26
C SER A 98 6.62 10.62 -2.22
N VAL A 99 5.79 10.26 -3.18
CA VAL A 99 5.31 11.16 -4.23
C VAL A 99 3.86 11.52 -3.94
N ILE A 100 3.51 12.81 -4.04
CA ILE A 100 2.12 13.28 -4.06
C ILE A 100 1.70 13.37 -5.54
N PRO A 101 0.90 12.42 -6.07
CA PRO A 101 0.67 12.30 -7.51
C PRO A 101 0.01 13.55 -8.14
N PHE A 102 -0.81 14.25 -7.36
CA PHE A 102 -1.53 15.45 -7.77
C PHE A 102 -0.98 16.75 -7.14
N GLY A 103 0.27 16.71 -6.63
CA GLY A 103 0.95 17.86 -6.08
C GLY A 103 1.16 18.99 -7.12
N PRO A 104 1.65 20.16 -6.70
CA PRO A 104 2.30 20.43 -5.40
C PRO A 104 1.36 20.87 -4.29
N PHE A 105 0.07 21.11 -4.58
CA PHE A 105 -0.88 21.62 -3.58
C PHE A 105 -1.28 20.54 -2.57
N PRO A 106 -1.73 20.92 -1.36
CA PRO A 106 -2.22 19.97 -0.37
C PRO A 106 -3.34 19.09 -0.95
N CYS A 107 -3.17 17.78 -0.84
CA CYS A 107 -4.09 16.78 -1.38
C CYS A 107 -4.93 16.14 -0.27
N THR A 108 -6.07 15.55 -0.64
CA THR A 108 -6.85 14.67 0.24
C THR A 108 -6.14 13.33 0.42
N SER A 109 -6.52 12.58 1.45
CA SER A 109 -6.05 11.21 1.69
C SER A 109 -6.18 10.32 0.44
N ILE A 110 -5.19 9.45 0.22
CA ILE A 110 -5.37 8.29 -0.64
C ILE A 110 -5.86 7.15 0.25
N ASN A 111 -7.09 6.68 0.07
CA ASN A 111 -7.73 5.78 1.05
C ASN A 111 -7.49 4.30 0.82
N LYS A 112 -7.30 3.88 -0.44
CA LYS A 112 -6.99 2.50 -0.81
C LYS A 112 -6.02 2.52 -1.97
N VAL A 113 -5.04 1.61 -1.94
CA VAL A 113 -4.09 1.40 -3.04
C VAL A 113 -4.03 -0.09 -3.42
N GLN A 114 -3.80 -0.37 -4.69
CA GLN A 114 -3.55 -1.69 -5.25
C GLN A 114 -2.41 -1.61 -6.27
N TRP A 115 -1.54 -2.62 -6.28
CA TRP A 115 -0.42 -2.71 -7.23
C TRP A 115 -0.61 -3.93 -8.13
N ILE A 116 -1.01 -3.69 -9.38
CA ILE A 116 -1.44 -4.73 -10.30
C ILE A 116 -0.42 -4.95 -11.42
N CYS A 117 -0.07 -6.20 -11.66
CA CYS A 117 0.74 -6.60 -12.80
C CYS A 117 -0.15 -7.34 -13.81
N ALA A 118 -0.26 -6.81 -15.02
CA ALA A 118 -1.02 -7.45 -16.09
C ALA A 118 -0.10 -8.36 -16.91
N SER A 119 -0.47 -9.62 -17.14
CA SER A 119 0.34 -10.55 -17.95
C SER A 119 0.56 -10.07 -19.39
N SER A 120 -0.30 -9.18 -19.89
CA SER A 120 -0.22 -8.59 -21.23
C SER A 120 0.71 -7.37 -21.33
N HIS A 121 1.26 -6.87 -20.22
CA HIS A 121 2.07 -5.66 -20.19
C HIS A 121 3.23 -5.76 -19.20
N SER A 122 4.40 -5.24 -19.59
CA SER A 122 5.60 -5.27 -18.73
C SER A 122 5.57 -4.29 -17.57
N LEU A 123 4.77 -3.22 -17.64
CA LEU A 123 4.70 -2.18 -16.61
C LEU A 123 3.49 -2.37 -15.70
N PRO A 124 3.66 -2.32 -14.38
CA PRO A 124 2.56 -2.44 -13.44
C PRO A 124 1.64 -1.21 -13.46
N ILE A 125 0.42 -1.41 -12.96
CA ILE A 125 -0.59 -0.38 -12.77
C ILE A 125 -0.73 -0.16 -11.26
N LYS A 126 -0.55 1.09 -10.82
CA LYS A 126 -0.93 1.53 -9.46
C LYS A 126 -2.35 2.07 -9.53
N LEU A 127 -3.26 1.47 -8.78
CA LEU A 127 -4.66 1.89 -8.66
C LEU A 127 -4.89 2.46 -7.27
N PHE A 128 -5.52 3.63 -7.16
CA PHE A 128 -5.79 4.21 -5.85
C PHE A 128 -6.98 5.17 -5.84
N THR A 129 -7.66 5.27 -4.70
CA THR A 129 -8.81 6.18 -4.51
C THR A 129 -8.42 7.45 -3.79
N GLY A 130 -8.97 8.59 -4.18
CA GLY A 130 -8.71 9.89 -3.53
C GLY A 130 -7.41 10.53 -4.03
N GLY A 131 -6.67 11.19 -3.13
CA GLY A 131 -5.43 11.91 -3.47
C GLY A 131 -5.63 13.27 -4.17
N MET A 132 -6.87 13.74 -4.34
CA MET A 132 -7.16 14.92 -5.14
C MET A 132 -6.72 16.23 -4.46
N PRO A 133 -6.35 17.29 -5.21
CA PRO A 133 -6.06 18.60 -4.63
C PRO A 133 -7.22 19.11 -3.79
N ARG A 134 -6.99 19.36 -2.50
CA ARG A 134 -8.04 19.57 -1.50
C ARG A 134 -8.94 20.76 -1.84
N ALA A 135 -8.35 21.85 -2.34
CA ALA A 135 -9.07 23.09 -2.61
C ALA A 135 -9.95 23.03 -3.87
N SER A 136 -9.54 22.29 -4.89
CA SER A 136 -10.20 22.30 -6.20
C SER A 136 -11.06 21.07 -6.47
N TYR A 137 -10.69 19.93 -5.88
CA TYR A 137 -11.26 18.62 -6.21
C TYR A 137 -11.43 17.72 -4.99
N GLY A 138 -11.37 18.26 -3.77
CA GLY A 138 -11.41 17.47 -2.53
C GLY A 138 -12.77 16.83 -2.24
N ASP A 139 -13.82 17.25 -2.94
CA ASP A 139 -15.18 16.70 -2.89
C ASP A 139 -15.44 15.63 -3.94
N ARG A 140 -14.46 15.32 -4.81
CA ARG A 140 -14.59 14.34 -5.89
C ARG A 140 -14.34 12.92 -5.41
N TYR A 141 -15.14 12.00 -5.92
CA TYR A 141 -14.99 10.57 -5.66
C TYR A 141 -14.22 9.94 -6.81
N THR A 142 -12.92 9.77 -6.63
CA THR A 142 -12.03 9.36 -7.72
C THR A 142 -11.37 8.01 -7.50
N LEU A 143 -11.21 7.25 -8.60
CA LEU A 143 -10.27 6.14 -8.72
C LEU A 143 -9.24 6.53 -9.78
N THR A 144 -7.96 6.45 -9.44
CA THR A 144 -6.86 6.82 -10.35
C THR A 144 -6.08 5.57 -10.73
N ALA A 145 -5.77 5.44 -12.02
CA ALA A 145 -4.88 4.42 -12.57
C ALA A 145 -3.61 5.07 -13.12
N VAL A 146 -2.45 4.62 -12.66
CA VAL A 146 -1.14 5.10 -13.12
C VAL A 146 -0.31 3.96 -13.66
N ARG A 147 0.23 4.13 -14.87
CA ARG A 147 1.15 3.17 -15.53
C ARG A 147 2.14 3.90 -16.42
N GLY A 148 3.44 3.71 -16.18
CA GLY A 148 4.50 4.25 -17.03
C GLY A 148 4.40 5.77 -17.24
N GLY A 149 4.10 6.52 -16.17
CA GLY A 149 3.91 7.98 -16.21
C GLY A 149 2.57 8.46 -16.79
N LYS A 150 1.77 7.57 -17.39
CA LYS A 150 0.41 7.91 -17.82
C LYS A 150 -0.56 7.72 -16.66
N MET A 151 -1.47 8.69 -16.51
CA MET A 151 -2.47 8.71 -15.46
C MET A 151 -3.87 8.84 -16.09
N VAL A 152 -4.83 8.09 -15.55
CA VAL A 152 -6.26 8.21 -15.86
C VAL A 152 -7.01 8.33 -14.55
N VAL A 153 -7.93 9.30 -14.46
CA VAL A 153 -8.76 9.54 -13.28
C VAL A 153 -10.22 9.25 -13.66
N PHE A 154 -10.84 8.30 -12.96
CA PHE A 154 -12.25 7.98 -13.06
C PHE A 154 -12.99 8.77 -11.97
N ASP A 155 -13.89 9.68 -12.36
CA ASP A 155 -14.73 10.47 -11.47
C ASP A 155 -16.12 9.83 -11.34
N PHE A 156 -16.57 9.58 -10.12
CA PHE A 156 -17.82 8.90 -9.82
C PHE A 156 -18.82 9.88 -9.20
N GLY A 157 -20.11 9.70 -9.51
CA GLY A 157 -21.18 10.55 -8.95
C GLY A 157 -21.50 10.29 -7.47
N SER A 158 -20.88 9.27 -6.85
CA SER A 158 -21.10 8.89 -5.46
C SER A 158 -19.82 8.34 -4.83
N ALA A 159 -19.76 8.35 -3.49
CA ALA A 159 -18.61 7.86 -2.74
C ALA A 159 -18.25 6.42 -3.13
N ILE A 160 -16.95 6.21 -3.39
CA ILE A 160 -16.40 4.88 -3.61
C ILE A 160 -16.25 4.22 -2.25
N VAL A 161 -17.03 3.17 -2.00
CA VAL A 161 -16.94 2.39 -0.75
C VAL A 161 -15.73 1.47 -0.78
N ASP A 162 -15.58 0.71 -1.88
CA ASP A 162 -14.42 -0.15 -2.10
C ASP A 162 -14.23 -0.47 -3.60
N PHE A 163 -13.06 -0.97 -3.97
CA PHE A 163 -12.81 -1.58 -5.28
C PHE A 163 -11.96 -2.85 -5.15
N ILE A 164 -12.20 -3.80 -6.04
CA ILE A 164 -11.35 -4.99 -6.23
C ILE A 164 -10.98 -5.12 -7.71
N VAL A 165 -9.84 -5.73 -7.98
CA VAL A 165 -9.37 -6.01 -9.33
C VAL A 165 -9.56 -7.49 -9.60
N VAL A 166 -10.38 -7.82 -10.60
CA VAL A 166 -10.61 -9.21 -11.00
C VAL A 166 -9.62 -9.56 -12.11
N PRO A 167 -8.73 -10.55 -11.90
CA PRO A 167 -7.81 -10.98 -12.96
C PRO A 167 -8.60 -11.63 -14.10
N SER A 168 -8.13 -11.44 -15.33
CA SER A 168 -8.73 -12.12 -16.49
C SER A 168 -8.57 -13.62 -16.36
N LEU A 169 -9.67 -14.37 -16.36
CA LEU A 169 -9.64 -15.82 -16.52
C LEU A 169 -9.02 -16.12 -17.89
N GLN A 170 -7.84 -16.73 -17.92
CA GLN A 170 -7.34 -17.31 -19.17
C GLN A 170 -8.27 -18.48 -19.50
N ASN A 171 -9.16 -18.29 -20.50
CA ASN A 171 -9.88 -19.41 -21.10
C ASN A 171 -8.83 -20.32 -21.76
N HIS A 172 -8.44 -21.39 -21.07
CA HIS A 172 -7.83 -22.54 -21.70
C HIS A 172 -8.84 -23.11 -22.70
N LYS A 173 -8.83 -22.60 -23.94
CA LYS A 173 -9.42 -23.33 -25.06
C LYS A 173 -8.70 -24.68 -25.08
N ARG A 174 -9.38 -25.72 -24.56
CA ARG A 174 -9.02 -27.12 -24.82
C ARG A 174 -8.90 -27.23 -26.34
N LYS A 175 -7.67 -27.36 -26.83
CA LYS A 175 -7.45 -27.87 -28.18
C LYS A 175 -7.96 -29.32 -28.14
N THR A 176 -9.19 -29.50 -28.62
CA THR A 176 -9.71 -30.79 -29.09
C THR A 176 -8.89 -31.26 -30.29
#